data_AF-A0A852GYM7-F1
#
_entry.id   AF-A0A852GYM7-F1
#
_cell.length_a   1.000
_cell.length_b   1.000
_cell.length_c   1.000
_cell.angle_alpha   90.00
_cell.angle_beta   90.00
_cell.angle_gamma   90.00
#
_symmetry.space_group_name_H-M   'P 1'
#
loop_
_entity.id
_entity.type
_entity.pdbx_description
1 polymer ?
#
loop_
_entity_poly.entity_id
_entity_poly.type
_entity_poly.pdbx_seq_one_letter_code
_entity_poly.pdbx_strand_id
1 'polypeptide(L)'
;TSMEVVLHYRPHQRDLIKLQKLAEAALREFPIRQLPRFTPWFPNDLYGLPLKPQKQPPVISCEEAEELKQLSTPSEYVTGSPDYDCTKNLLEFQSNMKHGQILIHAQTVHRPINLENQGEPPPNGKQKLKRSWSVSLPSPKLKEKILPLSQELQSNLERLKLHAFYRAKWTIEQSICNNQNLEDIWIKLNRLIKQNELPSCNATIQRPVGQIWIFCDILYCEYVRNILREKLSLTDKMNLLVHKFGIIFSL
;
A
#
# COMPACT_ATOMS: atom_id res chain seq x y z
N THR A 1 2.81 -36.62 46.69
CA THR A 1 3.92 -35.69 47.00
C THR A 1 3.39 -34.28 46.83
N SER A 2 3.48 -33.45 47.87
CA SER A 2 3.03 -32.06 47.82
C SER A 2 4.13 -31.19 47.21
N MET A 3 3.79 -30.30 46.28
CA MET A 3 4.74 -29.37 45.66
C MET A 3 4.63 -28.00 46.31
N GLU A 4 5.75 -27.46 46.79
CA GLU A 4 5.80 -26.08 47.30
C GLU A 4 5.88 -25.08 46.13
N VAL A 5 5.13 -23.99 46.24
CA VAL A 5 5.05 -22.94 45.20
C VAL A 5 5.39 -21.59 45.82
N VAL A 6 6.35 -20.87 45.22
CA VAL A 6 6.74 -19.51 45.61
C VAL A 6 6.19 -18.51 44.60
N LEU A 7 5.30 -17.62 45.04
CA LEU A 7 4.63 -16.64 44.19
C LEU A 7 5.36 -15.28 44.22
N HIS A 8 6.05 -14.94 43.13
CA HIS A 8 6.67 -13.62 42.96
C HIS A 8 5.69 -12.63 42.32
N TYR A 9 5.58 -11.43 42.90
CA TYR A 9 4.66 -10.39 42.43
C TYR A 9 5.25 -8.99 42.50
N ARG A 10 4.61 -8.04 41.81
CA ARG A 10 5.11 -6.65 41.73
C ARG A 10 4.76 -5.89 43.03
N PRO A 11 5.62 -4.95 43.49
CA PRO A 11 5.40 -4.22 44.75
C PRO A 11 4.10 -3.42 44.83
N HIS A 12 3.55 -2.99 43.69
CA HIS A 12 2.35 -2.15 43.62
C HIS A 12 1.03 -2.95 43.69
N GLN A 13 1.10 -4.28 43.76
CA GLN A 13 -0.05 -5.16 43.75
C GLN A 13 -0.55 -5.36 45.18
N ARG A 14 -1.73 -4.82 45.49
CA ARG A 14 -2.22 -4.69 46.89
C ARG A 14 -3.07 -5.86 47.38
N ASP A 15 -3.62 -6.66 46.48
CA ASP A 15 -4.59 -7.71 46.83
C ASP A 15 -3.98 -9.11 46.69
N LEU A 16 -3.31 -9.54 47.77
CA LEU A 16 -2.61 -10.83 47.83
C LEU A 16 -3.58 -12.01 47.79
N ILE A 17 -4.79 -11.85 48.32
CA ILE A 17 -5.81 -12.91 48.36
C ILE A 17 -6.34 -13.19 46.96
N LYS A 18 -6.62 -12.14 46.17
CA LYS A 18 -6.99 -12.32 44.76
C LYS A 18 -5.84 -12.93 43.96
N LEU A 19 -4.61 -12.52 44.23
CA LEU A 19 -3.45 -13.05 43.54
C LEU A 19 -3.24 -14.54 43.83
N GLN A 20 -3.39 -14.95 45.09
CA GLN A 20 -3.32 -16.36 45.48
C GLN A 20 -4.40 -17.20 44.77
N LYS A 21 -5.66 -16.72 44.75
CA LYS A 21 -6.75 -17.41 44.03
C LYS A 21 -6.48 -17.53 42.53
N LEU A 22 -5.90 -16.50 41.93
CA LEU A 22 -5.52 -16.51 40.52
C LEU A 22 -4.38 -17.51 40.25
N ALA A 23 -3.35 -17.52 41.09
CA ALA A 23 -2.24 -18.45 40.98
C ALA A 23 -2.71 -19.90 41.17
N GLU A 24 -3.59 -20.16 42.14
CA GLU A 24 -4.21 -21.46 42.33
C GLU A 24 -4.99 -21.88 41.08
N ALA A 25 -5.79 -20.99 40.50
CA ALA A 25 -6.53 -21.27 39.28
C ALA A 25 -5.62 -21.53 38.07
N ALA A 26 -4.48 -20.83 37.96
CA ALA A 26 -3.51 -21.02 36.89
C ALA A 26 -2.73 -22.34 37.00
N LEU A 27 -2.55 -22.84 38.23
CA LEU A 27 -1.88 -24.12 38.50
C LEU A 27 -2.83 -25.33 38.37
N ARG A 28 -4.15 -25.11 38.30
CA ARG A 28 -5.10 -26.20 38.07
C ARG A 28 -4.83 -26.84 36.72
N GLU A 29 -4.77 -28.16 36.71
CA GLU A 29 -4.73 -28.93 35.48
C GLU A 29 -5.96 -28.60 34.63
N PHE A 30 -5.72 -28.40 33.34
CA PHE A 30 -6.76 -28.12 32.37
C PHE A 30 -6.60 -29.08 31.19
N PRO A 31 -7.68 -29.40 30.46
CA PRO A 31 -7.60 -30.32 29.34
C PRO A 31 -6.65 -29.78 28.28
N ILE A 32 -5.56 -30.52 28.04
CA ILE A 32 -4.57 -30.18 27.02
C ILE A 32 -5.12 -30.64 25.67
N ARG A 33 -5.32 -29.70 24.74
CA ARG A 33 -5.64 -30.04 23.35
C ARG A 33 -4.48 -30.85 22.76
N GLN A 34 -4.78 -32.03 22.21
CA GLN A 34 -3.82 -32.76 21.40
C GLN A 34 -3.46 -31.93 20.17
N LEU A 35 -2.19 -31.53 20.06
CA LEU A 35 -1.74 -30.76 18.91
C LEU A 35 -1.77 -31.67 17.67
N PRO A 36 -2.51 -31.29 16.61
CA PRO A 36 -2.48 -32.07 15.39
C PRO A 36 -1.06 -32.04 14.83
N ARG A 37 -0.59 -33.19 14.33
CA ARG A 37 0.63 -33.20 13.52
C ARG A 37 0.37 -32.41 12.24
N PHE A 38 1.38 -31.66 11.83
CA PHE A 38 1.33 -30.98 10.54
C PHE A 38 1.17 -32.02 9.42
N THR A 39 0.16 -31.81 8.58
CA THR A 39 -0.07 -32.59 7.37
C THR A 39 -0.25 -31.58 6.23
N PRO A 40 0.55 -31.66 5.15
CA PRO A 40 0.33 -30.84 3.97
C PRO A 40 -1.11 -31.03 3.46
N TRP A 41 -1.82 -29.94 3.17
CA TRP A 41 -3.15 -30.02 2.59
C TRP A 41 -3.15 -30.64 1.19
N PHE A 42 -2.02 -30.54 0.50
CA PHE A 42 -1.80 -31.13 -0.82
C PHE A 42 -0.57 -32.05 -0.72
N PRO A 43 -0.76 -33.38 -0.75
CA PRO A 43 0.35 -34.32 -0.80
C PRO A 43 1.15 -34.14 -2.10
N ASN A 44 2.40 -34.60 -2.07
CA ASN A 44 3.26 -34.53 -3.25
C ASN A 44 2.80 -35.56 -4.29
N ASP A 45 1.82 -35.18 -5.08
CA ASP A 45 1.24 -36.03 -6.11
C ASP A 45 2.11 -35.95 -7.35
N LEU A 46 2.89 -37.00 -7.63
CA LEU A 46 3.72 -37.10 -8.85
C LEU A 46 2.90 -37.01 -10.15
N TYR A 47 1.57 -37.08 -10.05
CA TYR A 47 0.62 -36.96 -11.15
C TYR A 47 0.20 -35.50 -11.45
N GLY A 48 0.44 -34.57 -10.52
CA GLY A 48 0.10 -33.14 -10.66
C GLY A 48 1.32 -32.30 -11.02
N LEU A 49 1.79 -32.36 -12.28
CA LEU A 49 2.89 -31.52 -12.72
C LEU A 49 2.47 -30.04 -12.66
N PRO A 50 3.21 -29.17 -11.95
CA PRO A 50 2.87 -27.76 -11.87
C PRO A 50 3.01 -27.10 -13.24
N LEU A 51 2.04 -26.25 -13.59
CA LEU A 51 2.13 -25.42 -14.79
C LEU A 51 3.25 -24.39 -14.63
N LYS A 52 4.35 -24.59 -15.35
CA LYS A 52 5.48 -23.66 -15.36
C LYS A 52 5.37 -22.71 -16.57
N PRO A 53 5.50 -21.39 -16.39
CA PRO A 53 5.59 -20.48 -17.53
C PRO A 53 6.78 -20.86 -18.42
N GLN A 54 6.57 -20.82 -19.74
CA GLN A 54 7.62 -21.16 -20.72
C GLN A 54 8.82 -20.21 -20.63
N LYS A 55 8.58 -18.94 -20.29
CA LYS A 55 9.61 -17.92 -20.21
C LYS A 55 10.23 -17.90 -18.82
N GLN A 56 11.56 -17.90 -18.79
CA GLN A 56 12.30 -17.64 -17.57
C GLN A 56 12.19 -16.15 -17.20
N PRO A 57 12.27 -15.80 -15.91
CA PRO A 57 12.43 -14.41 -15.51
C PRO A 57 13.70 -13.82 -16.15
N PRO A 58 13.73 -12.52 -16.45
CA PRO A 58 14.95 -11.87 -16.91
C PRO A 58 16.02 -12.00 -15.82
N VAL A 59 17.16 -12.56 -16.19
CA VAL A 59 18.35 -12.64 -15.35
C VAL A 59 19.27 -11.53 -15.83
N ILE A 60 19.57 -10.56 -14.96
CA ILE A 60 20.55 -9.51 -15.23
C ILE A 60 21.89 -10.04 -14.71
N SER A 61 22.92 -10.10 -15.55
CA SER A 61 24.24 -10.51 -15.08
C SER A 61 24.84 -9.44 -14.16
N CYS A 62 25.83 -9.81 -13.34
CA CYS A 62 26.51 -8.84 -12.49
C CYS A 62 27.18 -7.75 -13.34
N GLU A 63 27.74 -8.11 -14.50
CA GLU A 63 28.36 -7.18 -15.44
C GLU A 63 27.33 -6.25 -16.09
N GLU A 64 26.17 -6.77 -16.52
CA GLU A 64 25.06 -5.95 -17.03
C GLU A 64 24.48 -5.03 -15.95
N ALA A 65 24.44 -5.48 -14.69
CA ALA A 65 24.04 -4.65 -13.56
C ALA A 65 25.06 -3.54 -13.29
N GLU A 66 26.36 -3.81 -13.44
CA GLU A 66 27.44 -2.81 -13.34
C GLU A 66 27.47 -1.86 -14.54
N GLU A 67 27.22 -2.34 -15.76
CA GLU A 67 27.06 -1.50 -16.95
C GLU A 67 25.82 -0.62 -16.85
N LEU A 68 24.71 -1.14 -16.32
CA LEU A 68 23.54 -0.33 -16.00
C LEU A 68 23.84 0.69 -14.88
N LYS A 69 24.71 0.38 -13.91
CA LYS A 69 25.20 1.37 -12.93
C LYS A 69 26.12 2.42 -13.57
N GLN A 70 26.90 2.07 -14.60
CA GLN A 70 27.79 2.98 -15.33
C GLN A 70 27.03 3.85 -16.35
N LEU A 71 26.00 3.30 -17.00
CA LEU A 71 25.05 4.01 -17.86
C LEU A 71 24.03 4.83 -17.05
N SER A 72 23.85 4.49 -15.77
CA SER A 72 23.22 5.35 -14.77
C SER A 72 24.20 6.45 -14.33
N THR A 73 24.51 7.38 -15.23
CA THR A 73 25.09 8.65 -14.77
C THR A 73 24.02 9.40 -13.96
N PRO A 74 24.38 10.05 -12.84
CA PRO A 74 23.52 10.27 -11.69
C PRO A 74 22.47 11.35 -11.94
N SER A 75 21.39 10.99 -12.63
CA SER A 75 20.14 11.75 -12.61
C SER A 75 19.15 10.94 -11.79
N GLU A 76 19.07 11.26 -10.50
CA GLU A 76 17.85 11.36 -9.70
C GLU A 76 18.23 11.51 -8.22
N TYR A 77 17.97 12.72 -7.74
CA TYR A 77 17.75 13.15 -6.35
C TYR A 77 17.73 11.99 -5.35
N VAL A 78 18.83 11.87 -4.60
CA VAL A 78 18.85 11.17 -3.32
C VAL A 78 17.73 11.77 -2.48
N THR A 79 16.59 11.08 -2.45
CA THR A 79 15.64 10.87 -1.36
C THR A 79 16.34 10.31 -0.14
N GLY A 80 16.75 11.08 0.86
CA GLY A 80 17.10 10.57 2.17
C GLY A 80 15.99 9.64 2.65
N SER A 81 16.14 8.33 2.44
CA SER A 81 15.26 7.33 3.04
C SER A 81 15.47 7.48 4.54
N PRO A 82 14.50 8.01 5.31
CA PRO A 82 14.60 7.86 6.75
C PRO A 82 14.48 6.35 6.98
N ASP A 83 15.56 5.75 7.47
CA ASP A 83 15.59 4.36 7.86
C ASP A 83 14.36 4.11 8.76
N TYR A 84 13.37 3.42 8.20
CA TYR A 84 12.09 3.21 8.87
C TYR A 84 12.29 2.05 9.84
N ASP A 85 12.84 2.38 11.00
CA ASP A 85 12.89 1.45 12.11
C ASP A 85 11.56 1.51 12.87
N CYS A 86 10.69 0.55 12.55
CA CYS A 86 9.38 0.39 13.19
C CYS A 86 9.47 0.01 14.69
N THR A 87 10.67 -0.27 15.21
CA THR A 87 10.89 -0.65 16.61
C THR A 87 11.29 0.52 17.51
N LYS A 88 11.61 1.69 16.93
CA LYS A 88 12.21 2.84 17.64
C LYS A 88 11.42 3.37 18.84
N ASN A 89 10.11 3.13 18.91
CA ASN A 89 9.24 3.57 20.01
C ASN A 89 8.57 2.42 20.79
N LEU A 90 8.94 1.17 20.51
CA LEU A 90 8.41 0.01 21.21
C LEU A 90 9.38 -0.38 22.32
N LEU A 91 9.06 0.04 23.55
CA LEU A 91 9.88 -0.22 24.75
C LEU A 91 10.16 -1.72 24.99
N GLU A 92 9.34 -2.59 24.43
CA GLU A 92 9.46 -4.05 24.44
C GLU A 92 10.64 -4.61 23.62
N PHE A 93 11.24 -3.82 22.72
CA PHE A 93 12.38 -4.22 21.88
C PHE A 93 13.69 -3.50 22.22
N GLN A 94 13.72 -2.68 23.28
CA GLN A 94 14.96 -2.03 23.70
C GLN A 94 15.89 -3.04 24.39
N SER A 95 16.96 -3.43 23.69
CA SER A 95 17.97 -4.34 24.23
C SER A 95 18.74 -3.65 25.38
N ASN A 96 18.50 -4.09 26.62
CA ASN A 96 19.34 -3.76 27.76
C ASN A 96 20.65 -4.56 27.71
N MET A 97 21.54 -4.30 26.76
CA MET A 97 22.87 -4.89 26.75
C MET A 97 23.92 -3.83 26.44
N LYS A 98 24.77 -3.58 27.44
CA LYS A 98 26.00 -2.79 27.28
C LYS A 98 27.05 -3.65 26.55
N HIS A 99 27.60 -3.09 25.48
CA HIS A 99 28.80 -3.47 24.71
C HIS A 99 28.67 -4.49 23.57
N GLY A 100 29.26 -4.10 22.44
CA GLY A 100 29.52 -4.92 21.25
C GLY A 100 29.27 -4.14 19.96
N GLN A 101 30.19 -3.28 19.54
CA GLN A 101 30.12 -2.56 18.26
C GLN A 101 30.13 -3.58 17.10
N ILE A 102 29.05 -3.61 16.32
CA ILE A 102 29.05 -4.15 14.96
C ILE A 102 28.58 -3.01 14.07
N LEU A 103 29.51 -2.55 13.22
CA LEU A 103 29.35 -1.43 12.31
C LEU A 103 28.56 -1.90 11.08
N ILE A 104 27.35 -1.40 10.88
CA ILE A 104 26.69 -1.42 9.56
C ILE A 104 26.48 0.03 9.16
N HIS A 105 27.21 0.44 8.12
CA HIS A 105 27.22 1.80 7.62
C HIS A 105 26.31 1.88 6.39
N ALA A 106 25.15 2.52 6.54
CA ALA A 106 24.37 3.03 5.42
C ALA A 106 24.54 4.56 5.40
N GLN A 107 25.06 5.10 4.30
CA GLN A 107 25.13 6.54 4.08
C GLN A 107 24.12 6.95 3.01
N THR A 108 23.38 8.00 3.34
CA THR A 108 22.42 8.70 2.49
C THR A 108 22.83 10.16 2.47
N VAL A 109 22.96 10.82 1.29
CA VAL A 109 22.99 12.30 1.22
C VAL A 109 22.33 12.85 -0.04
N HIS A 110 21.35 13.72 0.21
CA HIS A 110 20.46 14.51 -0.67
C HIS A 110 21.10 15.68 -1.46
N ARG A 111 20.62 15.91 -2.72
CA ARG A 111 20.06 17.19 -3.33
C ARG A 111 21.00 18.42 -3.63
N PRO A 112 20.67 19.49 -4.45
CA PRO A 112 19.73 19.75 -5.60
C PRO A 112 20.32 20.43 -6.90
N ILE A 113 19.65 20.18 -8.05
CA ILE A 113 19.07 21.04 -9.13
C ILE A 113 19.75 22.35 -9.65
N ASN A 114 20.00 22.41 -10.98
CA ASN A 114 19.56 23.42 -11.99
C ASN A 114 19.93 22.88 -13.41
N LEU A 115 19.01 22.46 -14.28
CA LEU A 115 18.09 23.16 -15.23
C LEU A 115 18.75 23.50 -16.59
N GLU A 116 18.02 23.18 -17.67
CA GLU A 116 18.26 23.39 -19.12
C GLU A 116 19.06 22.27 -19.84
N ASN A 117 18.69 21.70 -21.01
CA ASN A 117 17.66 21.97 -22.02
C ASN A 117 17.46 20.71 -22.91
N GLN A 118 16.23 20.53 -23.40
CA GLN A 118 15.78 20.01 -24.71
C GLN A 118 16.46 18.80 -25.40
N GLY A 119 15.66 17.80 -25.77
CA GLY A 119 16.01 16.77 -26.76
C GLY A 119 14.78 15.97 -27.24
N GLU A 120 14.48 16.08 -28.54
CA GLU A 120 13.28 15.58 -29.25
C GLU A 120 13.05 14.05 -29.21
N PRO A 121 11.80 13.58 -29.41
CA PRO A 121 11.47 12.15 -29.40
C PRO A 121 11.77 11.45 -30.74
N PRO A 122 12.21 10.18 -30.76
CA PRO A 122 12.42 9.42 -31.98
C PRO A 122 11.11 8.87 -32.57
N PRO A 123 11.02 8.68 -33.90
CA PRO A 123 9.77 8.43 -34.60
C PRO A 123 9.38 6.95 -34.69
N ASN A 124 8.07 6.72 -34.60
CA ASN A 124 7.30 5.63 -35.23
C ASN A 124 7.83 4.19 -35.15
N GLY A 125 7.64 3.57 -33.97
CA GLY A 125 7.28 2.16 -33.87
C GLY A 125 5.97 2.06 -33.11
N LYS A 126 4.98 1.30 -33.61
CA LYS A 126 3.72 1.05 -32.88
C LYS A 126 4.05 0.40 -31.54
N GLN A 127 4.21 1.22 -30.49
CA GLN A 127 4.50 0.77 -29.14
C GLN A 127 3.40 -0.20 -28.75
N LYS A 128 3.76 -1.44 -28.43
CA LYS A 128 2.82 -2.39 -27.83
C LYS A 128 2.29 -1.72 -26.57
N LEU A 129 1.01 -1.36 -26.61
CA LEU A 129 0.32 -0.57 -25.58
C LEU A 129 0.26 -1.37 -24.28
N LYS A 130 1.32 -1.27 -23.48
CA LYS A 130 1.48 -2.01 -22.23
C LYS A 130 0.62 -1.37 -21.15
N ARG A 131 0.05 -2.19 -20.26
CA ARG A 131 -0.64 -1.71 -19.05
C ARG A 131 0.37 -1.03 -18.13
N SER A 132 0.01 0.13 -17.58
CA SER A 132 0.83 0.89 -16.64
C SER A 132 0.07 1.17 -15.34
N TRP A 133 0.77 1.16 -14.21
CA TRP A 133 0.23 1.32 -12.87
C TRP A 133 0.92 2.46 -12.12
N SER A 134 0.20 3.11 -11.20
CA SER A 134 0.76 4.08 -10.25
C SER A 134 0.07 3.97 -8.90
N VAL A 135 0.79 4.26 -7.81
CA VAL A 135 0.37 4.08 -6.41
C VAL A 135 0.81 5.28 -5.56
N SER A 136 -0.07 5.80 -4.71
CA SER A 136 0.25 6.84 -3.73
C SER A 136 0.72 6.23 -2.41
N LEU A 137 1.66 6.89 -1.71
CA LEU A 137 2.00 6.55 -0.33
C LEU A 137 1.17 7.39 0.66
N PRO A 138 0.93 6.89 1.89
CA PRO A 138 0.22 7.65 2.92
C PRO A 138 1.00 8.93 3.26
N SER A 139 0.38 10.10 3.03
CA SER A 139 0.97 11.40 3.37
C SER A 139 0.43 11.90 4.72
N PRO A 140 1.27 12.24 5.70
CA PRO A 140 0.83 12.75 7.01
C PRO A 140 0.17 14.13 6.94
N LYS A 141 0.19 14.80 5.77
CA LYS A 141 -0.41 16.13 5.53
C LYS A 141 -1.92 16.11 5.31
N LEU A 142 -2.53 14.93 5.12
CA LEU A 142 -3.98 14.79 4.95
C LEU A 142 -4.67 14.68 6.32
N LYS A 143 -4.93 15.81 6.99
CA LYS A 143 -5.62 15.79 8.29
C LYS A 143 -6.87 16.66 8.45
N GLU A 144 -7.23 17.53 7.51
CA GLU A 144 -8.20 18.59 7.87
C GLU A 144 -9.50 18.70 7.05
N LYS A 145 -9.68 18.02 5.90
CA LYS A 145 -10.88 18.23 5.05
C LYS A 145 -11.51 16.99 4.40
N ILE A 146 -11.39 15.82 5.03
CA ILE A 146 -11.84 14.56 4.42
C ILE A 146 -13.26 14.17 4.88
N LEU A 147 -13.76 14.76 5.97
CA LEU A 147 -15.10 14.48 6.49
C LEU A 147 -15.95 15.75 6.60
N PRO A 148 -17.29 15.61 6.51
CA PRO A 148 -18.04 14.38 6.25
C PRO A 148 -18.32 14.11 4.75
N LEU A 149 -18.51 12.83 4.39
CA LEU A 149 -19.01 12.43 3.07
C LEU A 149 -20.42 13.02 2.82
N SER A 150 -20.83 13.21 1.57
CA SER A 150 -22.19 13.64 1.26
C SER A 150 -23.26 12.70 1.82
N GLN A 151 -24.42 13.25 2.18
CA GLN A 151 -25.53 12.50 2.76
C GLN A 151 -26.06 11.41 1.80
N GLU A 152 -26.02 11.67 0.49
CA GLU A 152 -26.38 10.68 -0.53
C GLU A 152 -25.44 9.48 -0.50
N LEU A 153 -24.13 9.71 -0.46
CA LEU A 153 -23.15 8.64 -0.38
C LEU A 153 -23.28 7.88 0.94
N GLN A 154 -23.44 8.57 2.07
CA GLN A 154 -23.66 7.92 3.38
C GLN A 154 -24.89 6.99 3.35
N SER A 155 -26.02 7.46 2.81
CA SER A 155 -27.25 6.67 2.68
C SER A 155 -27.05 5.42 1.80
N ASN A 156 -26.27 5.55 0.72
CA ASN A 156 -25.93 4.42 -0.14
C ASN A 156 -25.02 3.41 0.56
N LEU A 157 -24.06 3.86 1.38
CA LEU A 157 -23.18 2.97 2.14
C LEU A 157 -23.95 2.18 3.20
N GLU A 158 -24.87 2.84 3.92
CA GLU A 158 -25.74 2.17 4.90
C GLU A 158 -26.63 1.11 4.22
N ARG A 159 -27.30 1.48 3.12
CA ARG A 159 -28.16 0.57 2.35
C ARG A 159 -27.40 -0.66 1.83
N LEU A 160 -26.16 -0.46 1.37
CA LEU A 160 -25.32 -1.53 0.81
C LEU A 160 -24.46 -2.23 1.87
N LYS A 161 -24.52 -1.80 3.14
CA LYS A 161 -23.67 -2.28 4.24
C LYS A 161 -22.17 -2.23 3.89
N LEU A 162 -21.76 -1.16 3.23
CA LEU A 162 -20.38 -0.93 2.81
C LEU A 162 -19.60 -0.14 3.87
N HIS A 163 -18.40 -0.61 4.18
CA HIS A 163 -17.49 0.09 5.08
C HIS A 163 -16.74 1.21 4.36
N ALA A 164 -16.41 2.30 5.05
CA ALA A 164 -15.69 3.45 4.47
C ALA A 164 -14.30 3.09 3.93
N PHE A 165 -13.67 2.03 4.43
CA PHE A 165 -12.37 1.57 3.95
C PHE A 165 -12.46 0.55 2.80
N TYR A 166 -13.66 0.31 2.25
CA TYR A 166 -13.82 -0.56 1.09
C TYR A 166 -13.24 0.12 -0.16
N ARG A 167 -12.67 -0.68 -1.07
CA ARG A 167 -12.07 -0.17 -2.30
C ARG A 167 -13.13 0.10 -3.36
N ALA A 168 -13.15 1.32 -3.87
CA ALA A 168 -14.02 1.75 -4.96
C ALA A 168 -13.21 2.29 -6.14
N LYS A 169 -13.84 2.39 -7.30
CA LYS A 169 -13.21 2.74 -8.58
C LYS A 169 -13.95 3.91 -9.23
N TRP A 170 -13.24 5.01 -9.45
CA TRP A 170 -13.62 6.06 -10.40
C TRP A 170 -13.19 5.66 -11.81
N THR A 171 -14.04 5.96 -12.80
CA THR A 171 -13.72 5.75 -14.22
C THR A 171 -13.67 7.11 -14.92
N ILE A 172 -12.57 7.38 -15.64
CA ILE A 172 -12.47 8.49 -16.59
C ILE A 172 -12.58 7.89 -17.99
N GLU A 173 -13.54 8.37 -18.75
CA GLU A 173 -13.77 7.99 -20.15
C GLU A 173 -13.37 9.16 -21.05
N GLN A 174 -13.05 8.87 -22.32
CA GLN A 174 -12.66 9.89 -23.29
C GLN A 174 -13.74 10.99 -23.47
N SER A 175 -15.02 10.67 -23.30
CA SER A 175 -16.13 11.65 -23.34
C SER A 175 -16.01 12.75 -22.30
N ILE A 176 -15.49 12.42 -21.11
CA ILE A 176 -15.34 13.34 -19.96
C ILE A 176 -14.12 14.26 -20.13
N CYS A 177 -13.25 13.94 -21.10
CA CYS A 177 -11.99 14.62 -21.33
C CYS A 177 -12.23 15.79 -22.28
N ASN A 178 -12.23 17.04 -21.78
CA ASN A 178 -12.44 18.29 -22.53
C ASN A 178 -11.45 18.50 -23.69
N ASN A 179 -11.65 17.78 -24.80
CA ASN A 179 -10.76 17.74 -25.96
C ASN A 179 -9.30 17.32 -25.65
N GLN A 180 -9.02 16.84 -24.44
CA GLN A 180 -7.72 16.31 -24.04
C GLN A 180 -7.63 14.83 -24.39
N ASN A 181 -6.44 14.37 -24.78
CA ASN A 181 -6.20 12.95 -24.97
C ASN A 181 -6.17 12.24 -23.61
N LEU A 182 -6.72 11.03 -23.54
CA LEU A 182 -6.64 10.16 -22.38
C LEU A 182 -5.19 9.94 -21.90
N GLU A 183 -4.21 9.93 -22.80
CA GLU A 183 -2.79 9.82 -22.43
C GLU A 183 -2.27 11.07 -21.69
N ASP A 184 -2.70 12.27 -22.09
CA ASP A 184 -2.30 13.51 -21.40
C ASP A 184 -2.86 13.53 -19.98
N ILE A 185 -4.11 13.09 -19.83
CA ILE A 185 -4.76 12.94 -18.53
C ILE A 185 -4.04 11.87 -17.70
N TRP A 186 -3.64 10.75 -18.31
CA TRP A 186 -2.87 9.71 -17.65
C TRP A 186 -1.52 10.22 -17.13
N ILE A 187 -0.79 11.02 -17.91
CA ILE A 187 0.48 11.64 -17.49
C ILE A 187 0.25 12.58 -16.29
N LYS A 188 -0.74 13.46 -16.37
CA LYS A 188 -1.10 14.39 -15.28
C LYS A 188 -1.52 13.64 -14.02
N LEU A 189 -2.37 12.62 -14.14
CA LEU A 189 -2.80 11.78 -13.04
C LEU A 189 -1.63 11.08 -12.36
N ASN A 190 -0.70 10.51 -13.13
CA ASN A 190 0.49 9.89 -12.56
C ASN A 190 1.32 10.87 -11.75
N ARG A 191 1.41 12.13 -12.19
CA ARG A 191 2.09 13.19 -11.44
C ARG A 191 1.41 13.46 -10.10
N LEU A 192 0.07 13.57 -10.08
CA LEU A 192 -0.72 13.77 -8.86
C LEU A 192 -0.54 12.62 -7.85
N ILE A 193 -0.57 11.37 -8.33
CA ILE A 193 -0.36 10.19 -7.50
C ILE A 193 1.07 10.17 -6.92
N LYS A 194 2.09 10.43 -7.76
CA LYS A 194 3.49 10.51 -7.33
C LYS A 194 3.75 11.64 -6.32
N GLN A 195 3.00 12.73 -6.42
CA GLN A 195 3.06 13.86 -5.50
C GLN A 195 2.27 13.63 -4.20
N ASN A 196 1.64 12.46 -4.04
CA ASN A 196 0.78 12.10 -2.92
C ASN A 196 -0.39 13.10 -2.71
N GLU A 197 -0.89 13.70 -3.80
CA GLU A 197 -2.09 14.55 -3.77
C GLU A 197 -3.39 13.72 -3.70
N LEU A 198 -3.31 12.45 -4.06
CA LEU A 198 -4.45 11.52 -4.06
C LEU A 198 -4.21 10.42 -3.00
N PRO A 199 -4.91 10.46 -1.84
CA PRO A 199 -4.69 9.53 -0.74
C PRO A 199 -5.19 8.13 -1.08
N SER A 200 -4.37 7.12 -0.73
CA SER A 200 -4.72 5.72 -0.95
C SER A 200 -5.26 5.53 -2.36
N CYS A 201 -4.58 6.04 -3.40
CA CYS A 201 -4.99 5.93 -4.78
C CYS A 201 -4.06 5.02 -5.57
N ASN A 202 -4.66 4.15 -6.39
CA ASN A 202 -3.94 3.42 -7.42
C ASN A 202 -4.69 3.52 -8.74
N ALA A 203 -3.98 3.71 -9.84
CA ALA A 203 -4.61 3.91 -11.14
C ALA A 203 -4.04 2.99 -12.22
N THR A 204 -4.87 2.69 -13.20
CA THR A 204 -4.52 1.90 -14.40
C THR A 204 -5.24 2.48 -15.60
N ILE A 205 -4.49 2.70 -16.69
CA ILE A 205 -5.04 3.05 -17.99
C ILE A 205 -5.37 1.76 -18.77
N GLN A 206 -6.59 1.69 -19.29
CA GLN A 206 -7.12 0.64 -20.15
C GLN A 206 -7.26 1.18 -21.56
N ARG A 207 -6.15 1.28 -22.27
CA ARG A 207 -6.07 1.81 -23.64
C ARG A 207 -7.05 1.13 -24.63
N PRO A 208 -7.28 -0.20 -24.60
CA PRO A 208 -8.23 -0.84 -25.51
C PRO A 208 -9.68 -0.39 -25.31
N VAL A 209 -10.03 0.05 -24.10
CA VAL A 209 -11.39 0.46 -23.73
C VAL A 209 -11.50 1.99 -23.68
N GLY A 210 -10.39 2.72 -23.86
CA GLY A 210 -10.37 4.19 -23.75
C GLY A 210 -10.78 4.69 -22.38
N GLN A 211 -10.34 4.01 -21.31
CA GLN A 211 -10.70 4.33 -19.93
C GLN A 211 -9.48 4.40 -19.01
N ILE A 212 -9.53 5.27 -18.01
CA ILE A 212 -8.63 5.26 -16.86
C ILE A 212 -9.43 4.84 -15.64
N TRP A 213 -8.94 3.86 -14.91
CA TRP A 213 -9.52 3.38 -13.67
C TRP A 213 -8.69 3.86 -12.50
N ILE A 214 -9.33 4.57 -11.58
CA ILE A 214 -8.71 5.13 -10.38
C ILE A 214 -9.38 4.51 -9.17
N PHE A 215 -8.65 3.69 -8.46
CA PHE A 215 -9.11 3.04 -7.26
C PHE A 215 -8.74 3.89 -6.04
N CYS A 216 -9.67 4.02 -5.11
CA CYS A 216 -9.49 4.72 -3.83
C CYS A 216 -10.36 4.07 -2.75
N ASP A 217 -10.09 4.37 -1.49
CA ASP A 217 -11.00 3.96 -0.40
C ASP A 217 -12.21 4.89 -0.41
N ILE A 218 -13.39 4.36 -0.09
CA ILE A 218 -14.65 5.14 -0.05
C ILE A 218 -14.51 6.38 0.84
N LEU A 219 -13.75 6.28 1.93
CA LEU A 219 -13.42 7.38 2.84
C LEU A 219 -12.88 8.62 2.11
N TYR A 220 -12.13 8.43 1.04
CA TYR A 220 -11.47 9.51 0.30
C TYR A 220 -12.12 9.77 -1.07
N CYS A 221 -13.19 9.07 -1.44
CA CYS A 221 -13.64 9.04 -2.83
C CYS A 221 -14.10 10.41 -3.37
N GLU A 222 -14.82 11.21 -2.56
CA GLU A 222 -15.26 12.55 -2.94
C GLU A 222 -14.09 13.53 -3.02
N TYR A 223 -13.18 13.46 -2.06
CA TYR A 223 -11.94 14.25 -2.08
C TYR A 223 -11.14 13.97 -3.36
N VAL A 224 -10.90 12.69 -3.65
CA VAL A 224 -10.18 12.24 -4.85
C VAL A 224 -10.88 12.77 -6.09
N ARG A 225 -12.21 12.64 -6.20
CA ARG A 225 -12.95 13.16 -7.34
C ARG A 225 -12.79 14.67 -7.52
N ASN A 226 -12.87 15.45 -6.44
CA ASN A 226 -12.74 16.90 -6.52
C ASN A 226 -11.36 17.31 -7.03
N ILE A 227 -10.29 16.68 -6.53
CA ILE A 227 -8.92 16.89 -7.04
C ILE A 227 -8.82 16.51 -8.52
N LEU A 228 -9.39 15.36 -8.92
CA LEU A 228 -9.40 14.95 -10.32
C LEU A 228 -10.12 15.98 -11.20
N ARG A 229 -11.28 16.48 -10.77
CA ARG A 229 -12.05 17.48 -11.53
C ARG A 229 -11.28 18.79 -11.68
N GLU A 230 -10.72 19.30 -10.58
CA GLU A 230 -9.99 20.56 -10.56
C GLU A 230 -8.67 20.50 -11.34
N LYS A 231 -7.86 19.46 -11.10
CA LYS A 231 -6.50 19.36 -11.65
C LYS A 231 -6.45 18.79 -13.07
N LEU A 232 -7.45 17.99 -13.47
CA LEU A 232 -7.51 17.38 -14.81
C LEU A 232 -8.55 18.05 -15.71
N SER A 233 -9.26 19.09 -15.22
CA SER A 233 -10.26 19.85 -15.98
C SER A 233 -11.33 18.94 -16.61
N LEU A 234 -11.85 18.00 -15.83
CA LEU A 234 -12.93 17.09 -16.23
C LEU A 234 -14.28 17.82 -16.12
N THR A 235 -15.15 17.68 -17.12
CA THR A 235 -16.43 18.42 -17.21
C THR A 235 -17.65 17.59 -16.84
N ASP A 236 -17.62 16.30 -17.14
CA ASP A 236 -18.79 15.45 -17.00
C ASP A 236 -18.83 14.67 -15.68
N LYS A 237 -20.01 14.08 -15.46
CA LYS A 237 -20.31 13.22 -14.31
C LYS A 237 -19.36 12.03 -14.28
N MET A 238 -18.76 11.76 -13.13
CA MET A 238 -17.95 10.58 -12.87
C MET A 238 -18.76 9.56 -12.07
N ASN A 239 -18.52 8.28 -12.34
CA ASN A 239 -19.18 7.18 -11.65
C ASN A 239 -18.22 6.47 -10.69
N LEU A 240 -18.65 6.28 -9.45
CA LEU A 240 -17.97 5.49 -8.42
C LEU A 240 -18.54 4.07 -8.45
N LEU A 241 -17.69 3.11 -8.77
CA LEU A 241 -18.05 1.70 -8.85
C LEU A 241 -17.43 0.89 -7.73
N VAL A 242 -18.21 -0.05 -7.18
CA VAL A 242 -17.72 -1.12 -6.31
C VAL A 242 -17.98 -2.46 -7.00
N HIS A 243 -16.94 -3.31 -7.09
CA HIS A 243 -16.94 -4.53 -7.91
C HIS A 243 -18.19 -5.43 -7.74
N LYS A 244 -18.74 -5.54 -6.52
CA LYS A 244 -19.93 -6.36 -6.24
C LYS A 244 -21.28 -5.63 -6.41
N PHE A 245 -21.28 -4.30 -6.37
CA PHE A 245 -22.49 -3.49 -6.30
C PHE A 245 -22.73 -2.61 -7.52
N GLY A 246 -21.79 -2.57 -8.46
CA GLY A 246 -21.86 -1.69 -9.61
C GLY A 246 -21.64 -0.23 -9.21
N ILE A 247 -22.33 0.69 -9.89
CA ILE A 247 -22.26 2.13 -9.60
C ILE A 247 -23.02 2.38 -8.30
N ILE A 248 -22.30 2.89 -7.30
CA ILE A 248 -22.88 3.20 -5.98
C ILE A 248 -23.11 4.69 -5.77
N PHE A 249 -22.45 5.52 -6.58
CA PHE A 249 -22.50 6.97 -6.46
C PHE A 249 -21.99 7.61 -7.75
N SER A 250 -22.54 8.77 -8.10
CA SER A 250 -22.13 9.50 -9.28
C SER A 250 -22.20 10.98 -8.99
N LEU A 251 -21.14 11.70 -9.33
CA LEU A 251 -21.02 13.12 -9.06
C LEU A 251 -20.57 13.85 -10.32
#